data_AF-A0A3B1C2L1-F1
#
_entry.id   AF-A0A3B1C2L1-F1
#
_cell.length_a   1.000
_cell.length_b   1.000
_cell.length_c   1.000
_cell.angle_alpha   90.00
_cell.angle_beta   90.00
_cell.angle_gamma   90.00
#
_symmetry.space_group_name_H-M   'P 1'
#
loop_
_entity.id
_entity.type
_entity.pdbx_description
1 polymer ?
#
loop_
_entity_poly.entity_id
_entity_poly.type
_entity_poly.pdbx_seq_one_letter_code
_entity_poly.pdbx_strand_id
1 'polypeptide(L)' 'MNTDTIRFDMLYGRCAKCEGPVYFSQVIDWEGNKVSALQCWNGHYEHIKAETFVFPDDRELSREEIEEILPFIGFIRIDD' A
#
# COMPACT_ATOMS: atom_id res chain seq x y z
N MET A 1 19.21 11.51 -21.92
CA MET A 1 17.75 11.32 -21.77
C MET A 1 17.58 10.38 -20.60
N ASN A 2 17.00 10.85 -19.49
CA ASN A 2 16.80 10.04 -18.28
C ASN A 2 15.86 8.87 -18.57
N THR A 3 16.37 7.66 -18.44
CA THR A 3 15.63 6.40 -18.51
C THR A 3 15.23 5.93 -17.11
N ASP A 4 14.73 6.82 -16.26
CA ASP A 4 14.22 6.46 -14.92
C ASP A 4 12.73 6.14 -14.96
N THR A 5 12.26 5.53 -16.06
CA THR A 5 10.91 4.97 -16.10
C THR A 5 10.98 3.56 -15.55
N ILE A 6 10.57 3.39 -14.29
CA ILE A 6 10.31 2.06 -13.72
C ILE A 6 9.19 1.44 -14.55
N ARG A 7 9.54 0.47 -15.41
CA ARG A 7 8.59 -0.34 -16.14
C ARG A 7 8.13 -1.48 -15.23
N PHE A 8 6.85 -1.46 -14.88
CA PHE A 8 6.20 -2.53 -14.15
C PHE A 8 5.72 -3.56 -15.18
N ASP A 9 6.42 -4.67 -15.31
CA ASP A 9 6.23 -5.58 -16.44
C ASP A 9 4.98 -6.50 -16.32
N MET A 10 4.34 -6.64 -15.15
CA MET A 10 2.97 -7.19 -15.06
C MET A 10 2.33 -7.08 -13.67
N LEU A 11 1.10 -6.57 -13.61
CA LEU A 11 0.16 -6.74 -12.50
C LEU A 11 -0.72 -7.96 -12.81
N TYR A 12 -0.55 -9.06 -12.08
CA TYR A 12 -1.36 -10.26 -12.26
C TYR A 12 -2.58 -10.21 -11.33
N GLY A 13 -3.78 -10.35 -11.92
CA GLY A 13 -5.06 -10.35 -11.21
C GLY A 13 -6.05 -9.34 -11.77
N ARG A 14 -7.30 -9.79 -12.02
CA ARG A 14 -8.41 -8.94 -12.47
C ARG A 14 -9.56 -9.03 -11.50
N CYS A 15 -10.21 -7.90 -11.25
CA CYS A 15 -11.43 -7.85 -10.44
C CYS A 15 -12.55 -8.64 -11.12
N ALA A 16 -13.18 -9.58 -10.40
CA ALA A 16 -14.31 -10.33 -10.93
C ALA A 16 -15.54 -9.47 -11.28
N LYS A 17 -15.65 -8.24 -10.75
CA LYS A 17 -16.77 -7.33 -10.99
C LYS A 17 -16.59 -6.42 -12.21
N CYS A 18 -15.36 -5.95 -12.44
CA CYS A 18 -15.10 -4.88 -13.41
C CYS A 18 -13.87 -5.12 -14.29
N GLU A 19 -13.24 -6.30 -14.20
CA GLU A 19 -12.03 -6.72 -14.92
C GLU A 19 -10.80 -5.83 -14.76
N GLY A 20 -10.88 -4.80 -13.91
CA GLY A 20 -9.79 -3.88 -13.64
C GLY A 20 -8.61 -4.58 -12.94
N PRO A 21 -7.37 -4.10 -13.16
CA PRO A 21 -6.19 -4.65 -12.50
C PRO A 21 -6.32 -4.63 -10.98
N VAL A 22 -5.95 -5.73 -10.35
CA VAL A 22 -5.86 -5.87 -8.90
C VAL A 22 -4.45 -5.52 -8.45
N TYR A 23 -4.34 -4.84 -7.31
CA TYR A 23 -3.08 -4.48 -6.69
C TYR A 23 -3.23 -4.44 -5.17
N PHE A 24 -2.10 -4.61 -4.50
CA PHE A 24 -1.97 -4.37 -3.07
C PHE A 24 -1.38 -2.98 -2.84
N SER A 25 -1.93 -2.23 -1.90
CA SER A 25 -1.42 -0.92 -1.52
C SER A 25 -1.27 -0.81 -0.01
N GLN A 26 -0.18 -0.18 0.42
CA GLN A 26 0.00 0.32 1.78
C GLN A 26 0.16 1.83 1.69
N VAL A 27 -0.68 2.57 2.40
CA VAL A 27 -0.72 4.03 2.40
C VAL A 27 -0.95 4.56 3.82
N ILE A 28 -0.68 5.85 4.05
CA ILE A 28 -1.17 6.57 5.23
C ILE A 28 -2.40 7.36 4.81
N ASP A 29 -3.49 7.24 5.57
CA ASP A 29 -4.66 8.06 5.36
C ASP A 29 -4.48 9.49 5.92
N TRP A 30 -5.50 10.32 5.76
CA TRP A 30 -5.42 11.72 6.19
C TRP A 30 -5.35 11.88 7.73
N GLU A 31 -5.68 10.84 8.49
CA GLU A 31 -5.63 10.82 9.96
C GLU A 31 -4.32 10.23 10.49
N GLY A 32 -3.43 9.77 9.61
CA GLY A 32 -2.16 9.15 10.01
C GLY A 32 -2.24 7.63 10.21
N ASN A 33 -3.37 6.98 9.89
CA ASN A 33 -3.49 5.53 10.02
C ASN A 33 -2.80 4.83 8.86
N LYS A 34 -2.13 3.71 9.14
CA LYS A 34 -1.62 2.81 8.11
C LYS A 34 -2.77 1.99 7.54
N VAL A 35 -3.04 2.17 6.25
CA VAL A 35 -4.08 1.44 5.52
C VAL A 35 -3.42 0.47 4.56
N SER A 36 -3.67 -0.83 4.76
CA SER A 36 -3.32 -1.90 3.83
C SER A 36 -4.56 -2.39 3.11
N ALA A 37 -4.54 -2.44 1.77
CA ALA A 37 -5.70 -2.82 0.97
C ALA A 37 -5.32 -3.73 -0.20
N LEU A 38 -6.16 -4.75 -0.45
CA LEU A 38 -6.19 -5.51 -1.70
C LEU A 38 -7.43 -5.05 -2.48
N GLN A 39 -7.19 -4.38 -3.60
CA GLN A 39 -8.22 -3.65 -4.33
C GLN A 39 -7.97 -3.65 -5.84
N CYS A 40 -8.99 -3.33 -6.62
CA CYS A 40 -8.82 -3.02 -8.05
C CYS A 40 -8.76 -1.52 -8.31
N TRP A 41 -8.27 -1.12 -9.49
CA TRP A 41 -8.17 0.30 -9.88
C TRP A 41 -9.49 1.09 -9.80
N ASN A 42 -10.64 0.41 -9.84
CA ASN A 42 -11.95 1.03 -9.75
C ASN A 42 -12.53 1.05 -8.31
N GLY A 43 -11.74 0.71 -7.29
CA GLY A 43 -12.18 0.80 -5.89
C GLY A 43 -13.09 -0.34 -5.42
N HIS A 44 -13.01 -1.53 -6.04
CA HIS A 44 -13.58 -2.74 -5.43
C HIS A 44 -12.57 -3.37 -4.50
N TYR A 45 -12.92 -3.43 -3.21
CA TYR A 45 -12.07 -3.95 -2.15
C TYR A 45 -12.41 -5.41 -1.87
N GLU A 46 -11.39 -6.26 -1.88
CA GLU A 46 -11.47 -7.59 -1.28
C GLU A 46 -11.10 -7.54 0.20
N HIS A 47 -10.08 -6.75 0.54
CA HIS A 47 -9.63 -6.55 1.91
C HIS A 47 -9.20 -5.10 2.14
N ILE A 48 -9.54 -4.55 3.31
CA ILE A 48 -9.03 -3.28 3.81
C ILE A 48 -8.79 -3.41 5.32
N LYS A 49 -7.60 -3.01 5.75
CA LYS A 49 -7.20 -2.97 7.16
C LYS A 49 -6.57 -1.62 7.46
N ALA A 50 -7.11 -0.93 8.47
CA ALA A 50 -6.54 0.30 9.00
C ALA A 50 -5.93 0.02 10.39
N GLU A 51 -4.71 0.47 10.61
CA GLU A 51 -4.00 0.39 11.87
C GLU A 51 -3.68 1.82 12.33
N THR A 52 -4.24 2.21 13.47
CA THR A 52 -3.97 3.50 14.10
C THR A 52 -2.70 3.42 14.92
N PHE A 53 -1.75 4.31 14.65
CA PHE A 53 -0.62 4.51 15.53
C PHE A 53 -1.02 5.45 16.67
N VAL A 54 -0.97 4.95 17.90
CA VAL A 54 -1.14 5.77 19.09
C VAL A 54 0.25 6.07 19.62
N PHE A 55 0.72 7.32 19.41
CA PHE A 55 1.94 7.77 20.06
C PHE A 55 1.61 8.17 21.50
N PRO A 56 2.29 7.57 22.49
CA PRO A 56 2.01 7.83 23.90
C PRO A 56 2.45 9.23 24.36
N ASP A 57 3.25 9.95 23.55
CA ASP A 57 3.83 11.24 23.85
C ASP A 57 4.18 12.05 22.59
N ASP A 58 4.51 13.33 22.78
CA ASP A 58 4.93 14.31 21.77
C ASP A 58 6.44 14.24 21.46
N ARG A 59 7.07 13.10 21.73
CA ARG A 59 8.51 12.93 21.54
C ARG A 59 8.89 12.79 20.07
N GLU A 60 10.16 13.04 19.79
CA GLU A 60 10.75 12.67 18.50
C GLU A 60 10.79 11.14 18.34
N LEU A 61 10.38 10.69 17.14
CA LEU A 61 10.42 9.29 16.76
C LEU A 61 11.83 8.88 16.31
N SER A 62 12.23 7.66 16.63
CA SER A 62 13.45 7.07 16.07
C SER A 62 13.28 6.81 14.58
N ARG A 63 14.40 6.59 13.87
CA ARG A 63 14.39 6.25 12.46
C ARG A 63 13.62 4.95 12.20
N GLU A 64 13.81 3.95 13.05
CA GLU A 64 13.16 2.64 12.94
C GLU A 64 11.64 2.78 13.12
N GLU A 65 11.19 3.59 14.07
CA GLU A 65 9.76 3.89 14.28
C GLU A 65 9.17 4.58 13.04
N ILE A 66 9.90 5.53 12.46
CA ILE A 66 9.51 6.20 11.21
C ILE A 66 9.41 5.20 10.05
N GLU A 67 10.34 4.25 9.93
CA GLU A 67 10.32 3.23 8.86
C GLU A 67 9.16 2.22 9.01
N GLU A 68 8.67 1.96 10.23
CA GLU A 68 7.47 1.13 10.46
C GLU A 68 6.16 1.85 10.10
N ILE A 69 6.12 3.17 10.34
CA ILE A 69 4.99 4.04 10.04
C ILE A 69 4.94 4.33 8.54
N LEU A 70 6.06 4.73 7.95
CA LEU A 70 6.11 5.15 6.56
C LEU A 70 5.80 3.95 5.66
N PRO A 71 4.74 4.03 4.84
CA PRO A 71 4.37 2.96 3.95
C PRO A 71 5.41 2.92 2.84
N PHE A 72 6.28 1.91 2.88
CA PHE A 72 6.95 1.47 1.67
C PHE A 72 5.92 0.76 0.80
N ILE A 73 5.74 1.23 -0.43
CA ILE A 73 4.95 0.50 -1.43
C ILE A 73 5.70 -0.79 -1.75
N GLY A 74 5.36 -1.86 -1.04
CA GLY A 74 5.84 -3.22 -1.31
C GLY A 74 4.93 -3.91 -2.32
N PHE A 75 5.51 -4.51 -3.35
CA PHE A 75 4.77 -5.31 -4.34
C PHE A 75 4.78 -6.78 -3.92
N ILE A 76 3.59 -7.40 -3.87
CA ILE A 76 3.45 -8.83 -3.57
C ILE A 76 3.73 -9.62 -4.86
N ARG A 77 4.67 -10.56 -4.79
CA ARG A 77 4.83 -11.62 -5.78
C ARG A 77 4.06 -12.83 -5.28
N ILE A 78 3.06 -13.28 -6.05
CA ILE A 78 2.40 -14.56 -5.80
C ILE A 78 3.10 -15.56 -6.71
N ASP A 79 3.79 -16.54 -6.13
CA ASP A 79 4.35 -17.66 -6.88
C ASP A 79 3.28 -18.76 -7.02
N ASP A 80 3.28 -19.44 -8.19
CA ASP A 80 2.30 -20.46 -8.60
C ASP A 80 2.29 -21.72 -7.73
#